data_AF-A0A8I7B8G0-F1
#
_entry.id   AF-A0A8I7B8G0-F1
#
_cell.length_a   1.000
_cell.length_b   1.000
_cell.length_c   1.000
_cell.angle_alpha   90.00
_cell.angle_beta   90.00
_cell.angle_gamma   90.00
#
_symmetry.space_group_name_H-M   'P 1'
#
loop_
_entity.id
_entity.type
_entity.pdbx_description
1 polymer ?
#
loop_
_entity_poly.entity_id
_entity_poly.type
_entity_poly.pdbx_seq_one_letter_code
_entity_poly.pdbx_strand_id
1 'polypeptide(L)'
;MLLHVDPVRRPRISRSMAIPSPEVDQAVFLLRNHAVTLSAADGVNASSPMVVGRALEAQLAVPAHSLRVTVHHPEHFFVIFTQPAH
;
A
#
# COMPACT_ATOMS: atom_id res chain seq x y z
N MET A 1 30.09 -48.31 13.51
CA MET A 1 29.20 -47.71 12.50
C MET A 1 29.34 -46.21 12.58
N LEU A 2 29.99 -45.59 11.58
CA LEU A 2 30.22 -44.14 11.53
C LEU A 2 28.98 -43.48 10.92
N LEU A 3 28.29 -42.63 11.69
CA LEU A 3 27.16 -41.86 11.22
C LEU A 3 27.67 -40.79 10.24
N HIS A 4 27.34 -40.95 8.96
CA HIS A 4 27.56 -39.95 7.92
C HIS A 4 26.65 -38.75 8.19
N VAL A 5 27.18 -37.73 8.86
CA VAL A 5 26.52 -36.43 9.00
C VAL A 5 26.67 -35.71 7.67
N ASP A 6 25.58 -35.66 6.91
CA ASP A 6 25.48 -34.92 5.66
C ASP A 6 25.80 -33.42 5.91
N PRO A 7 26.90 -32.88 5.35
CA PRO A 7 27.30 -31.48 5.57
C PRO A 7 26.27 -30.47 5.05
N VAL A 8 25.33 -30.90 4.20
CA VAL A 8 24.32 -30.05 3.55
C VAL A 8 23.13 -29.75 4.48
N ARG A 9 22.92 -30.55 5.54
CA ARG A 9 21.83 -30.35 6.51
C ARG A 9 22.26 -29.55 7.74
N ARG A 10 22.98 -28.44 7.54
CA ARG A 10 23.22 -27.49 8.64
C ARG A 10 21.96 -26.64 8.81
N PRO A 11 21.28 -26.62 9.98
CA PRO A 11 20.16 -25.72 10.21
C PRO A 11 20.66 -24.28 10.06
N ARG A 12 20.26 -23.61 8.97
CA ARG A 12 20.61 -22.21 8.76
C ARG A 12 19.76 -21.41 9.74
N ILE A 13 20.36 -20.99 10.86
CA ILE A 13 19.74 -20.05 11.80
C ILE A 13 19.67 -18.71 11.06
N SER A 14 18.57 -18.48 10.35
CA SER A 14 18.26 -17.18 9.78
C SER A 14 17.70 -16.31 10.88
N ARG A 15 18.52 -15.39 11.40
CA ARG A 15 18.02 -14.29 12.24
C ARG A 15 17.54 -13.19 11.31
N SER A 16 16.24 -13.14 11.07
CA SER A 16 15.60 -11.99 10.45
C SER A 16 15.64 -10.83 11.44
N MET A 17 16.52 -9.86 11.22
CA MET A 17 16.48 -8.57 11.91
C MET A 17 15.75 -7.58 11.01
N ALA A 18 14.58 -7.11 11.44
CA ALA A 18 13.94 -5.98 10.79
C ALA A 18 14.66 -4.71 11.24
N ILE A 19 15.40 -4.08 10.33
CA ILE A 19 15.97 -2.76 10.57
C ILE A 19 14.83 -1.75 10.39
N PRO A 20 14.48 -0.94 11.40
CA PRO A 20 13.53 0.14 11.20
C PRO A 20 14.10 1.11 10.16
N SER A 21 13.34 1.33 9.08
CA SER A 21 13.67 2.27 8.01
C SER A 21 12.74 3.46 8.17
N PRO A 22 13.28 4.69 8.33
CA PRO A 22 12.47 5.90 8.42
C PRO A 22 11.49 6.06 7.24
N GLU A 23 11.88 5.59 6.05
CA GLU A 23 11.05 5.61 4.84
C GLU A 23 9.84 4.68 4.97
N VAL A 24 10.05 3.49 5.54
CA VAL A 24 8.96 2.53 5.81
C VAL A 24 8.03 3.09 6.89
N ASP A 25 8.58 3.67 7.96
CA ASP A 25 7.79 4.26 9.05
C ASP A 25 6.94 5.43 8.54
N GLN A 26 7.52 6.30 7.69
CA GLN A 26 6.80 7.38 7.05
C GLN A 26 5.70 6.87 6.11
N ALA A 27 5.98 5.83 5.32
CA ALA A 27 4.97 5.21 4.47
C ALA A 27 3.83 4.62 5.30
N VAL A 28 4.13 3.92 6.40
CA VAL A 28 3.14 3.36 7.32
C VAL A 28 2.31 4.48 7.96
N PHE A 29 2.92 5.57 8.39
CA PHE A 29 2.21 6.73 8.93
C PHE A 29 1.26 7.33 7.89
N LEU A 30 1.73 7.55 6.66
CA LEU A 30 0.91 8.08 5.57
C LEU A 30 -0.26 7.15 5.25
N LEU A 31 -0.01 5.86 5.11
CA LEU A 31 -1.06 4.89 4.79
C LEU A 31 -2.10 4.79 5.91
N ARG A 32 -1.69 4.91 7.17
CA ARG A 32 -2.60 4.87 8.33
C ARG A 32 -3.47 6.12 8.46
N ASN A 33 -2.94 7.30 8.13
CA ASN A 33 -3.61 8.56 8.39
C ASN A 33 -4.25 9.21 7.16
N HIS A 34 -3.81 8.83 5.95
CA HIS A 34 -4.14 9.55 4.72
C HIS A 34 -4.50 8.64 3.54
N ALA A 35 -4.66 7.34 3.76
CA ALA A 35 -5.12 6.45 2.70
C ALA A 35 -6.50 5.86 2.99
N VAL A 36 -7.28 5.69 1.92
CA VAL A 36 -8.64 5.18 1.96
C VAL A 36 -8.83 4.16 0.84
N THR A 37 -9.42 3.01 1.16
CA THR A 37 -9.89 2.03 0.19
C THR A 37 -11.35 2.28 -0.16
N LEU A 38 -11.68 2.27 -1.45
CA LEU A 38 -13.04 2.44 -1.94
C LEU A 38 -13.53 1.17 -2.64
N SER A 39 -14.77 0.77 -2.33
CA SER A 39 -15.46 -0.32 -3.02
C SER A 39 -16.65 0.23 -3.81
N ALA A 40 -16.81 -0.24 -5.05
CA ALA A 40 -17.98 0.13 -5.84
C ALA A 40 -19.20 -0.66 -5.33
N ALA A 41 -20.32 0.05 -5.09
CA ALA A 41 -21.53 -0.56 -4.55
C ALA A 41 -22.23 -1.50 -5.55
N ASP A 42 -22.04 -1.26 -6.84
CA ASP A 42 -22.63 -2.01 -7.94
C ASP A 42 -21.79 -3.22 -8.38
N GLY A 43 -20.63 -3.46 -7.76
CA GLY A 43 -19.77 -4.63 -8.04
C GLY A 43 -19.16 -4.68 -9.45
N VAL A 44 -19.44 -3.68 -10.29
CA VAL A 44 -18.90 -3.56 -11.63
C VAL A 44 -17.85 -2.45 -11.63
N ASN A 45 -16.59 -2.86 -11.77
CA ASN A 45 -15.42 -2.01 -12.02
C ASN A 45 -15.53 -1.25 -13.38
N ALA A 46 -16.56 -0.42 -13.57
CA ALA A 46 -16.70 0.38 -14.80
C ALA A 46 -16.06 1.77 -14.68
N SER A 47 -15.75 2.24 -13.47
CA SER A 47 -15.12 3.54 -13.29
C SER A 47 -13.60 3.43 -13.40
N SER A 48 -12.97 4.41 -14.05
CA SER A 48 -11.50 4.50 -14.08
C SER A 48 -10.99 5.27 -12.87
N PRO A 49 -9.75 5.02 -12.39
CA PRO A 49 -9.14 5.83 -11.33
C PRO A 49 -9.19 7.34 -11.60
N MET A 50 -9.12 7.73 -12.87
CA MET A 50 -9.22 9.12 -13.29
C MET A 50 -10.60 9.71 -13.01
N VAL A 51 -11.68 8.99 -13.32
CA VAL A 51 -13.06 9.44 -13.06
C VAL A 51 -13.31 9.54 -11.56
N VAL A 52 -12.84 8.56 -10.79
CA VAL A 52 -12.92 8.59 -9.31
C VAL A 52 -12.14 9.78 -8.75
N GLY A 53 -10.91 10.03 -9.23
CA GLY A 53 -10.10 11.17 -8.80
C GLY A 53 -10.77 12.51 -9.08
N ARG A 54 -11.37 12.69 -10.27
CA ARG A 54 -12.13 13.89 -10.61
C ARG A 54 -13.38 14.08 -9.75
N ALA A 55 -14.09 13.00 -9.44
CA ALA A 55 -15.24 13.06 -8.55
C ALA A 55 -14.85 13.47 -7.13
N LEU A 56 -13.72 12.96 -6.62
CA LEU A 56 -13.18 13.35 -5.31
C LEU A 56 -12.69 14.80 -5.29
N GLU A 57 -11.99 15.25 -6.32
CA GLU A 57 -11.57 16.66 -6.47
C GLU A 57 -12.78 17.60 -6.41
N ALA A 58 -13.85 17.28 -7.14
CA ALA A 58 -15.08 18.08 -7.16
C ALA A 58 -15.82 18.08 -5.81
N GLN A 59 -15.93 16.92 -5.15
CA GLN A 59 -16.71 16.78 -3.91
C GLN A 59 -15.98 17.29 -2.66
N LEU A 60 -14.67 17.09 -2.60
CA LEU A 60 -13.85 17.44 -1.42
C LEU A 60 -13.12 18.78 -1.58
N ALA A 61 -13.21 19.41 -2.75
CA ALA A 61 -12.50 20.64 -3.10
C ALA A 61 -10.98 20.56 -2.86
N VAL A 62 -10.39 19.37 -3.05
CA VAL A 62 -8.93 19.15 -2.95
C VAL A 62 -8.30 19.17 -4.34
N PRO A 63 -7.15 19.82 -4.51
CA PRO A 63 -6.46 19.82 -5.80
C PRO A 63 -6.10 18.41 -6.27
N ALA A 64 -6.18 18.16 -7.58
CA ALA A 64 -5.79 16.86 -8.18
C ALA A 64 -4.36 16.40 -7.85
N HIS A 65 -3.42 17.32 -7.59
CA HIS A 65 -2.05 16.95 -7.21
C HIS A 65 -1.93 16.50 -5.75
N SER A 66 -2.94 16.79 -4.92
CA SER A 66 -2.99 16.40 -3.52
C SER A 66 -3.62 15.01 -3.30
N LEU A 67 -4.05 14.34 -4.37
CA LEU A 67 -4.69 13.03 -4.32
C LEU A 67 -4.14 12.10 -5.39
N ARG A 68 -3.91 10.84 -5.02
CA ARG A 68 -3.50 9.78 -5.94
C ARG A 68 -4.49 8.63 -5.84
N VAL A 69 -5.16 8.34 -6.95
CA VAL A 69 -6.10 7.21 -7.05
C VAL A 69 -5.48 6.12 -7.92
N THR A 70 -5.52 4.89 -7.42
CA THR A 70 -5.01 3.70 -8.12
C THR A 70 -6.05 2.59 -8.07
N VAL A 71 -6.02 1.70 -9.07
CA VAL A 71 -6.80 0.44 -9.02
C VAL A 71 -6.22 -0.42 -7.90
N HIS A 72 -7.10 -1.00 -7.09
CA HIS A 72 -6.72 -1.89 -6.00
C HIS A 72 -7.43 -3.24 -6.15
N HIS A 73 -7.04 -4.23 -5.34
CA HIS A 73 -7.76 -5.49 -5.14
C HIS A 73 -7.49 -5.94 -3.69
N PRO A 74 -8.50 -6.39 -2.92
CA PRO A 74 -9.86 -6.78 -3.32
C PRO A 74 -10.86 -5.64 -3.47
N GLU A 75 -10.62 -4.48 -2.87
CA GLU A 75 -11.41 -3.27 -3.09
C GLU A 75 -11.16 -2.72 -4.49
N HIS A 76 -11.95 -1.74 -4.95
CA HIS A 76 -11.91 -1.28 -6.34
C HIS A 76 -10.82 -0.22 -6.54
N PHE A 77 -10.65 0.68 -5.56
CA PHE A 77 -9.66 1.76 -5.61
C PHE A 77 -8.93 1.96 -4.30
N PHE A 78 -7.69 2.42 -4.40
CA PHE A 78 -6.89 2.90 -3.30
C PHE A 78 -6.56 4.37 -3.53
N VAL A 79 -6.95 5.22 -2.57
CA VAL A 79 -6.80 6.68 -2.62
C VAL A 79 -5.80 7.09 -1.55
N ILE A 80 -4.78 7.87 -1.93
CA ILE A 80 -3.80 8.45 -1.02
C ILE A 80 -3.92 9.97 -1.11
N PHE A 81 -4.13 10.63 0.03
CA PHE A 81 -4.03 12.08 0.14
C PHE A 81 -2.59 12.45 0.49
N THR A 82 -1.91 13.18 -0.40
CA THR A 82 -0.55 13.65 -0.12
C THR A 82 -0.64 14.90 0.76
N GLN A 83 0.16 14.94 1.83
CA GLN A 83 0.33 16.18 2.58
C GLN A 83 0.91 17.27 1.67
N PRO A 84 0.54 18.55 1.86
CA PRO A 84 1.24 19.64 1.20
C PRO A 84 2.72 19.55 1.56
N ALA A 85 3.59 19.49 0.55
CA ALA A 85 5.02 19.66 0.76
C ALA A 85 5.24 21.11 1.22
N HIS A 86 5.55 21.29 2.50
CA HIS A 86 5.92 22.57 3.08
C HIS A 86 7.32 23.00 2.64
#